data_AF-A0A2C9VTK5-F1
#
_entry.id   AF-A0A2C9VTK5-F1
#
_cell.length_a   1.000
_cell.length_b   1.000
_cell.length_c   1.000
_cell.angle_alpha   90.00
_cell.angle_beta   90.00
_cell.angle_gamma   90.00
#
_symmetry.space_group_name_H-M   'P 1'
#
loop_
_entity.id
_entity.type
_entity.pdbx_description
1 polymer ?
#
loop_
_entity_poly.entity_id
_entity_poly.type
_entity_poly.pdbx_seq_one_letter_code
_entity_poly.pdbx_strand_id
1 'polypeptide(L)' 'MASFKRVAPLCIMMVLVLGIIFTMVQAQNLCEGFDPPGACPINCLSPDPVCGANGVTYSCGCPDAACAGVPVVKLEAC' A
#
# COMPACT_ATOMS: atom_id res chain seq x y z
N MET A 1 3.25 -12.17 46.50
CA MET A 1 2.68 -12.89 45.32
C MET A 1 1.55 -12.09 44.65
N ALA A 2 1.73 -10.78 44.42
CA ALA A 2 0.68 -9.91 43.85
C ALA A 2 1.01 -9.37 42.45
N SER A 3 2.23 -9.63 41.94
CA SER A 3 2.69 -9.08 40.66
C SER A 3 2.09 -9.83 39.46
N PHE A 4 1.98 -11.17 39.53
CA PHE A 4 1.56 -12.00 38.40
C PHE A 4 0.11 -11.75 37.92
N LYS A 5 -0.80 -11.41 38.85
CA LYS A 5 -2.24 -11.20 38.56
C LYS A 5 -2.52 -9.91 37.77
N ARG A 6 -1.61 -8.93 37.80
CA ARG A 6 -1.70 -7.68 37.03
C ARG A 6 -0.84 -7.71 35.77
N VAL A 7 0.25 -8.48 35.76
CA VAL A 7 1.11 -8.66 34.58
C VAL A 7 0.35 -9.34 33.44
N ALA A 8 -0.42 -10.39 33.72
CA ALA A 8 -1.20 -11.09 32.69
C ALA A 8 -2.18 -10.19 31.90
N PRO A 9 -3.07 -9.39 32.54
CA PRO A 9 -3.96 -8.50 31.80
C PRO A 9 -3.21 -7.34 31.12
N LEU A 10 -2.11 -6.82 31.69
CA LEU A 10 -1.30 -5.79 31.01
C LEU A 10 -0.63 -6.33 29.75
N CYS A 11 -0.08 -7.54 29.78
CA CYS A 11 0.51 -8.17 28.60
C CYS A 11 -0.54 -8.45 27.53
N ILE A 12 -1.74 -8.92 27.91
CA ILE A 12 -2.85 -9.14 26.98
C ILE A 12 -3.28 -7.81 26.33
N MET A 13 -3.43 -6.74 27.11
CA MET A 13 -3.74 -5.41 26.58
C MET A 13 -2.66 -4.91 25.63
N MET A 14 -1.38 -5.10 25.97
CA MET A 14 -0.25 -4.70 25.13
C MET A 14 -0.24 -5.46 23.79
N VAL A 15 -0.51 -6.77 23.80
CA VAL A 15 -0.59 -7.59 22.58
C VAL A 15 -1.80 -7.20 21.73
N LEU A 16 -2.96 -6.93 22.34
CA LEU A 16 -4.16 -6.45 21.62
C LEU A 16 -3.89 -5.09 20.98
N VAL A 17 -3.29 -4.15 21.70
CA VAL A 17 -2.94 -2.83 21.17
C VAL A 17 -1.92 -2.95 20.04
N LEU A 18 -0.87 -3.76 20.20
CA LEU A 18 0.12 -3.98 19.13
C LEU A 18 -0.53 -4.62 17.89
N GLY A 19 -1.35 -5.66 18.08
CA GLY A 19 -2.08 -6.31 17.00
C GLY A 19 -3.01 -5.36 16.25
N ILE A 20 -3.76 -4.52 16.97
CA ILE A 20 -4.62 -3.49 16.38
C ILE A 20 -3.79 -2.47 15.59
N ILE A 21 -2.68 -1.97 16.13
CA ILE A 21 -1.78 -1.04 15.42
C ILE A 21 -1.26 -1.67 14.12
N PHE A 22 -0.86 -2.96 14.16
CA PHE A 22 -0.39 -3.69 12.98
C PHE A 22 -1.48 -3.84 11.91
N THR A 23 -2.75 -4.02 12.28
CA THR A 23 -3.85 -4.12 11.29
C THR A 23 -4.09 -2.84 10.50
N MET A 24 -3.69 -1.68 11.03
CA MET A 24 -3.92 -0.38 10.39
C MET A 24 -2.84 -0.05 9.34
N VAL A 25 -1.75 -0.83 9.31
CA VAL A 25 -0.68 -0.78 8.30
C VAL A 25 -1.03 -1.74 7.16
N GLN A 26 -2.25 -1.66 6.64
CA GLN A 26 -2.55 -2.32 5.38
C GLN A 26 -1.98 -1.44 4.28
N ALA A 27 -1.05 -1.96 3.48
CA ALA A 27 -0.57 -1.30 2.27
C ALA A 27 -1.79 -1.06 1.37
N GLN A 28 -2.27 0.18 1.35
CA GLN A 28 -3.35 0.61 0.47
C GLN A 28 -2.90 0.38 -0.98
N ASN A 29 -3.62 -0.47 -1.72
CA ASN A 29 -3.46 -0.59 -3.17
C ASN A 29 -4.05 0.68 -3.79
N LEU A 30 -3.20 1.69 -4.01
CA LEU A 30 -3.61 3.00 -4.53
C LEU A 30 -4.25 2.93 -5.93
N CYS A 31 -4.06 1.81 -6.64
CA CYS A 31 -4.54 1.56 -7.99
C CYS A 31 -5.38 0.27 -8.08
N GLU A 32 -6.33 0.09 -7.16
CA GLU A 32 -7.25 -1.06 -7.19
C GLU A 32 -8.08 -1.06 -8.49
N GLY A 33 -8.17 -2.22 -9.17
CA GLY A 33 -8.95 -2.38 -10.40
C GLY A 33 -8.18 -2.20 -11.72
N PHE A 34 -6.88 -1.93 -11.68
CA PHE A 34 -6.02 -1.94 -12.86
C PHE A 34 -5.28 -3.28 -12.98
N ASP A 35 -5.95 -4.27 -13.57
CA ASP A 35 -5.28 -5.51 -14.00
C ASP A 35 -4.67 -5.27 -15.40
N PRO A 36 -3.39 -5.60 -15.65
CA PRO A 36 -2.78 -5.35 -16.94
C PRO A 36 -3.49 -6.15 -18.03
N PRO A 37 -4.05 -5.50 -19.08
CA PRO A 37 -4.53 -6.22 -20.25
C PRO A 37 -3.36 -6.96 -20.92
N GLY A 38 -3.65 -8.07 -21.61
CA GLY A 38 -2.62 -8.87 -22.32
C GLY A 38 -1.79 -8.09 -23.36
N ALA A 39 -2.20 -6.87 -23.70
CA ALA A 39 -1.40 -5.86 -24.40
C ALA A 39 -1.65 -4.49 -23.78
N CYS A 40 -0.62 -3.66 -23.64
CA CYS A 40 -0.70 -2.33 -23.03
C CYS A 40 -0.52 -1.18 -24.03
N PRO A 41 -1.57 -0.75 -24.75
CA PRO A 41 -1.51 0.46 -25.54
C PRO A 41 -1.72 1.70 -24.65
N ILE A 42 -0.73 2.03 -23.81
CA ILE A 42 -0.79 3.22 -22.96
C ILE A 42 -0.56 4.46 -23.81
N ASN A 43 -1.59 5.31 -23.90
CA ASN A 43 -1.48 6.61 -24.55
C ASN A 43 -2.38 7.60 -23.82
N CYS A 44 -1.83 8.31 -22.82
CA CYS A 44 -2.55 9.34 -22.08
C CYS A 44 -2.35 10.71 -22.73
N LEU A 45 -3.44 11.45 -22.93
CA LEU A 45 -3.40 12.80 -23.48
C LEU A 45 -3.08 13.84 -22.40
N SER A 46 -3.56 13.59 -21.17
CA SER A 46 -3.26 14.37 -19.98
C SER A 46 -2.41 13.51 -19.04
N PRO A 47 -1.28 14.01 -18.54
CA PRO A 47 -0.47 13.30 -17.57
C PRO A 47 -1.20 13.19 -16.24
N ASP A 48 -1.06 12.03 -15.60
CA ASP A 48 -1.55 11.68 -14.27
C ASP A 48 -0.41 10.94 -13.53
N PRO A 49 0.65 11.65 -13.09
CA PRO A 49 1.88 11.00 -12.66
C PRO A 49 1.70 10.26 -11.32
N VAL A 50 2.18 9.02 -11.25
CA VAL A 50 2.22 8.22 -10.02
C VAL A 50 3.62 7.67 -9.74
N CYS A 51 3.95 7.43 -8.48
CA CYS A 51 5.23 6.87 -8.06
C CYS A 51 5.08 5.38 -7.80
N GLY A 52 5.77 4.57 -8.60
CA GLY A 52 5.85 3.13 -8.39
C GLY A 52 6.75 2.76 -7.21
N ALA A 53 6.55 1.57 -6.64
CA ALA A 53 7.39 1.04 -5.57
C ALA A 53 8.87 0.82 -6.00
N ASN A 54 9.13 0.84 -7.31
CA ASN A 54 10.47 0.81 -7.90
C ASN A 54 11.14 2.19 -7.99
N GLY A 55 10.50 3.26 -7.52
CA GLY A 55 11.02 4.63 -7.59
C GLY A 55 10.93 5.27 -8.98
N VAL A 56 10.15 4.70 -9.89
CA VAL A 56 9.91 5.26 -11.23
C VAL A 56 8.57 5.99 -11.26
N THR A 57 8.57 7.18 -11.86
CA THR A 57 7.35 7.95 -12.13
C THR A 57 6.67 7.45 -13.41
N TYR A 58 5.44 6.96 -13.29
CA TYR A 58 4.58 6.56 -14.40
C TYR A 58 3.67 7.72 -14.78
N SER A 59 3.91 8.33 -15.94
CA SER A 59 3.27 9.60 -16.31
C SER A 59 1.80 9.45 -16.71
N CYS A 60 1.38 8.25 -17.09
CA CYS A 60 0.00 7.95 -17.45
C CYS A 60 -0.79 7.28 -16.31
N GLY A 61 -0.23 7.26 -15.10
CA GLY A 61 -0.93 6.87 -13.88
C GLY A 61 -0.98 5.38 -13.61
N CYS A 62 -2.00 4.97 -12.86
CA CYS A 62 -2.26 3.57 -12.52
C CYS A 62 -2.25 2.58 -13.70
N PRO A 63 -2.81 2.85 -14.91
CA PRO A 63 -2.78 1.88 -16.00
C PRO A 63 -1.37 1.64 -16.55
N ASP A 64 -0.51 2.66 -16.52
CA ASP A 64 0.88 2.59 -16.95
C ASP A 64 1.73 1.79 -15.96
N ALA A 65 1.58 2.11 -14.68
CA ALA A 65 2.21 1.35 -13.59
C ALA A 65 1.75 -0.12 -13.56
N ALA A 66 0.44 -0.36 -13.72
CA ALA A 66 -0.13 -1.70 -13.77
C ALA A 66 0.37 -2.48 -14.99
N CYS A 67 0.49 -1.84 -16.15
CA CYS A 67 1.10 -2.45 -17.32
C CYS A 67 2.52 -2.93 -17.05
N ALA A 68 3.31 -2.12 -16.35
CA ALA A 68 4.66 -2.50 -15.96
C ALA A 68 4.70 -3.55 -14.82
N GLY A 69 3.54 -3.94 -14.27
CA GLY A 69 3.45 -4.84 -13.13
C GLY A 69 4.00 -4.22 -11.84
N VAL A 70 3.95 -2.90 -11.71
CA VAL A 70 4.54 -2.16 -10.59
C VAL A 70 3.45 -1.59 -9.69
N PRO A 71 3.46 -1.91 -8.38
CA PRO A 71 2.51 -1.33 -7.44
C PRO A 71 2.83 0.14 -7.20
N VAL A 72 1.78 0.97 -7.09
CA VAL A 72 1.90 2.41 -6.83
C VAL A 72 1.93 2.68 -5.33
N VAL A 73 2.88 3.52 -4.91
CA VAL A 73 3.07 3.92 -3.50
C VAL A 73 2.72 5.39 -3.24
N LYS A 74 2.57 6.20 -4.31
CA LYS A 74 2.20 7.63 -4.24
C LYS A 74 1.40 8.04 -5.48
N LEU A 75 0.34 8.83 -5.31
CA LEU A 75 -0.52 9.34 -6.41
C LEU A 75 0.02 10.65 -7.03
N GLU A 76 1.35 10.74 -7.12
CA GLU A 76 2.11 11.88 -7.63
C GLU A 76 3.48 11.37 -8.08
N ALA A 77 4.30 12.20 -8.74
CA ALA A 77 5.64 11.81 -9.14
C ALA A 77 6.53 11.40 -7.94
N CYS A 78 7.46 10.47 -8.19
CA CYS A 78 8.69 10.37 -7.42
C CYS A 78 9.55 11.63 -7.71
#